data_AF-R5LIE8-F1
#
_entry.id   AF-R5LIE8-F1
#
_cell.length_a   1.000
_cell.length_b   1.000
_cell.length_c   1.000
_cell.angle_alpha   90.00
_cell.angle_beta   90.00
_cell.angle_gamma   90.00
#
_symmetry.space_group_name_H-M   'P 1'
#
loop_
_entity.id
_entity.type
_entity.pdbx_description
1 polymer ?
#
loop_
_entity_poly.entity_id
_entity_poly.type
_entity_poly.pdbx_seq_one_letter_code
_entity_poly.pdbx_strand_id
1 'polypeptide(L)'
;MLYERGIHSREDDSNTEIYSRKDNCYYRVLKYTYDMFPVAKEETSGGTITVKSDAYPGEMVKVKVLVKEGYSLARIIVKDESGKEIEVNSDGTFVMPEGKVTVSAIYKRVTNPDTVSAAYMVLGIVLLIAVGSLIVIKNKNRDM
;
A
#
# COMPACT_ATOMS: atom_id res chain seq x y z
N MET A 1 -46.66 -5.16 16.88
CA MET A 1 -46.09 -6.32 17.60
C MET A 1 -45.14 -7.03 16.66
N LEU A 2 -43.93 -7.25 17.16
CA LEU A 2 -42.76 -7.79 16.48
C LEU A 2 -42.97 -9.24 16.05
N TYR A 3 -42.43 -9.63 14.90
CA TYR A 3 -41.78 -10.94 14.74
C TYR A 3 -40.70 -10.79 13.66
N GLU A 4 -39.51 -10.40 14.11
CA GLU A 4 -38.26 -10.70 13.41
C GLU A 4 -38.14 -12.24 13.35
N ARG A 5 -38.22 -12.81 12.15
CA ARG A 5 -37.72 -14.18 11.92
C ARG A 5 -36.44 -14.06 11.12
N GLY A 6 -35.34 -14.15 11.85
CA GLY A 6 -33.99 -14.19 11.31
C GLY A 6 -33.87 -15.25 10.22
N ILE A 7 -33.31 -14.84 9.09
CA ILE A 7 -32.89 -15.75 8.03
C ILE A 7 -31.56 -16.35 8.51
N HIS A 8 -31.61 -17.59 8.98
CA HIS A 8 -30.42 -18.40 9.23
C HIS A 8 -29.89 -18.86 7.87
N SER A 9 -28.95 -18.11 7.31
CA SER A 9 -28.22 -18.51 6.10
C SER A 9 -27.32 -19.71 6.45
N ARG A 10 -27.65 -20.88 5.94
CA ARG A 10 -26.68 -21.96 5.77
C ARG A 10 -25.86 -21.65 4.52
N GLU A 11 -24.55 -21.58 4.72
CA GLU A 11 -23.54 -21.71 3.66
C GLU A 11 -23.73 -23.02 2.93
N ASP A 12 -23.82 -22.93 1.61
CA ASP A 12 -23.19 -23.78 0.59
C ASP A 12 -24.10 -23.90 -0.65
N ASP A 13 -23.49 -23.62 -1.80
CA ASP A 13 -23.95 -23.89 -3.16
C ASP A 13 -25.17 -23.11 -3.69
N SER A 14 -24.86 -21.95 -4.27
CA SER A 14 -25.23 -21.53 -5.63
C SER A 14 -26.53 -22.04 -6.30
N ASN A 15 -27.68 -22.14 -5.62
CA ASN A 15 -28.99 -22.17 -6.30
C ASN A 15 -30.15 -21.78 -5.36
N THR A 16 -30.46 -20.50 -5.22
CA THR A 16 -31.64 -20.06 -4.46
C THR A 16 -32.92 -20.25 -5.29
N GLU A 17 -33.60 -21.39 -5.10
CA GLU A 17 -34.95 -21.61 -5.62
C GLU A 17 -35.97 -20.75 -4.86
N ILE A 18 -36.47 -19.66 -5.47
CA ILE A 18 -37.50 -18.82 -4.85
C ILE A 18 -38.89 -19.35 -5.20
N TYR A 19 -39.65 -19.78 -4.19
CA TYR A 19 -41.05 -20.22 -4.32
C TYR A 19 -42.00 -19.02 -4.21
N SER A 20 -42.74 -18.68 -5.27
CA SER A 20 -43.85 -17.73 -5.20
C SER A 20 -45.18 -18.41 -5.53
N ARG A 21 -46.05 -18.52 -4.52
CA ARG A 21 -47.39 -19.09 -4.64
C ARG A 21 -48.34 -18.02 -5.20
N LYS A 22 -48.50 -17.97 -6.53
CA LYS A 22 -49.81 -17.57 -7.08
C LYS A 22 -50.15 -18.03 -8.49
N ASP A 23 -49.19 -18.31 -9.36
CA ASP A 23 -49.45 -18.89 -10.67
C ASP A 23 -48.31 -19.85 -11.01
N ASN A 24 -48.63 -21.06 -11.44
CA ASN A 24 -47.78 -22.25 -11.56
C ASN A 24 -46.62 -22.14 -12.60
N CYS A 25 -45.93 -21.01 -12.66
CA CYS A 25 -44.79 -20.76 -13.54
C CYS A 25 -43.50 -20.67 -12.73
N TYR A 26 -42.64 -21.66 -12.93
CA TYR A 26 -41.31 -21.72 -12.36
C TYR A 26 -40.33 -20.95 -13.26
N TYR A 27 -39.64 -19.96 -12.69
CA TYR A 27 -38.45 -19.39 -13.31
C TYR A 27 -37.26 -19.62 -12.38
N ARG A 28 -36.18 -20.22 -12.88
CA ARG A 28 -34.90 -20.31 -12.16
C ARG A 28 -34.21 -18.96 -12.27
N VAL A 29 -34.15 -18.21 -11.18
CA VAL A 29 -33.27 -17.03 -11.10
C VAL A 29 -31.90 -17.52 -10.66
N LEU A 30 -30.96 -17.62 -11.60
CA LEU A 30 -29.55 -17.75 -11.25
C LEU A 30 -29.06 -16.37 -10.80
N LYS A 31 -28.84 -16.22 -9.50
CA LYS A 31 -28.19 -15.03 -8.95
C LYS A 31 -26.68 -15.21 -9.18
N TYR A 32 -26.16 -14.65 -10.27
CA TYR A 32 -24.72 -14.60 -10.51
C TYR A 32 -24.08 -13.68 -9.47
N THR A 33 -23.57 -14.26 -8.38
CA THR A 33 -22.69 -13.57 -7.45
C THR A 33 -21.26 -13.75 -7.94
N TYR A 34 -20.58 -12.65 -8.24
CA TYR A 34 -19.15 -12.68 -8.52
C TYR A 34 -18.39 -12.75 -7.21
N ASP A 35 -17.31 -13.54 -7.18
CA ASP A 35 -16.41 -13.57 -6.03
C ASP A 35 -15.56 -12.30 -5.98
N MET A 36 -15.29 -11.83 -4.75
CA MET A 36 -14.34 -10.74 -4.53
C MET A 36 -12.93 -11.32 -4.41
N PHE A 37 -11.97 -10.65 -5.02
CA PHE A 37 -10.57 -11.07 -4.95
C PHE A 37 -9.78 -10.18 -3.99
N PRO A 38 -8.80 -10.74 -3.26
CA PRO A 38 -8.01 -9.98 -2.30
C PRO A 38 -7.01 -9.05 -2.99
N VAL A 39 -6.86 -7.86 -2.43
CA VAL A 39 -5.88 -6.84 -2.80
C VAL A 39 -4.86 -6.73 -1.66
N ALA A 40 -3.71 -7.37 -1.85
CA ALA A 40 -2.59 -7.26 -0.93
C ALA A 40 -1.83 -5.95 -1.16
N LYS A 41 -1.18 -5.47 -0.10
CA LYS A 41 -0.27 -4.32 -0.17
C LYS A 41 1.06 -4.67 0.49
N GLU A 42 2.15 -4.21 -0.09
CA GLU A 42 3.46 -4.32 0.53
C GLU A 42 3.71 -3.12 1.46
N GLU A 43 4.19 -3.40 2.66
CA GLU A 43 4.61 -2.35 3.58
C GLU A 43 5.98 -1.80 3.19
N THR A 44 6.10 -0.48 3.22
CA THR A 44 7.30 0.23 2.79
C THR A 44 7.59 1.38 3.73
N SER A 45 8.86 1.62 4.05
CA SER A 45 9.27 2.68 4.99
C SER A 45 9.13 4.11 4.45
N GLY A 46 8.93 4.28 3.13
CA GLY A 46 8.84 5.57 2.45
C GLY A 46 7.45 6.23 2.45
N GLY A 47 6.40 5.51 2.85
CA GLY A 47 5.03 6.02 2.88
C GLY A 47 3.99 4.96 3.23
N THR A 48 2.74 5.42 3.37
CA THR A 48 1.59 4.57 3.71
C THR A 48 0.71 4.36 2.49
N ILE A 49 0.45 3.09 2.15
CA ILE A 49 -0.46 2.71 1.08
C ILE A 49 -1.84 2.40 1.67
N THR A 50 -2.87 3.08 1.16
CA THR A 50 -4.28 2.86 1.48
C THR A 50 -5.02 2.40 0.22
N VAL A 51 -5.54 1.18 0.29
CA VAL A 51 -6.31 0.53 -0.78
C VAL A 51 -7.36 -0.36 -0.13
N LYS A 52 -8.43 -0.69 -0.86
CA LYS A 52 -9.41 -1.70 -0.42
C LYS A 52 -8.70 -3.05 -0.22
N SER A 53 -9.16 -3.86 0.73
CA SER A 53 -8.66 -5.21 0.99
C SER A 53 -9.07 -6.23 -0.07
N ASP A 54 -10.16 -5.93 -0.78
CA ASP A 54 -10.88 -6.84 -1.65
C ASP A 54 -11.74 -6.02 -2.64
N ALA A 55 -11.92 -6.55 -3.84
CA ALA A 55 -12.70 -5.91 -4.91
C ALA A 55 -13.27 -6.94 -5.89
N TYR A 56 -14.39 -6.61 -6.53
CA TYR A 56 -14.95 -7.45 -7.59
C TYR A 56 -14.12 -7.33 -8.88
N PRO A 57 -14.02 -8.39 -9.69
CA PRO A 57 -13.46 -8.30 -11.03
C PRO A 57 -14.12 -7.21 -11.86
N GLY A 58 -13.31 -6.45 -12.60
CA GLY A 58 -13.77 -5.31 -13.39
C GLY A 58 -14.07 -4.05 -12.57
N GLU A 59 -14.07 -4.12 -11.23
CA GLU A 59 -14.21 -2.93 -10.39
C GLU A 59 -12.96 -2.04 -10.49
N MET A 60 -13.17 -0.72 -10.54
CA MET A 60 -12.08 0.24 -10.44
C MET A 60 -11.67 0.44 -8.99
N VAL A 61 -10.45 0.02 -8.66
CA VAL A 61 -9.86 0.18 -7.33
C VAL A 61 -8.94 1.40 -7.33
N LYS A 62 -9.12 2.30 -6.36
CA LYS A 62 -8.28 3.49 -6.19
C LYS A 62 -7.21 3.25 -5.15
N VAL A 63 -5.96 3.49 -5.53
CA VAL A 63 -4.81 3.44 -4.64
C VAL A 63 -4.50 4.85 -4.14
N LYS A 64 -4.45 5.04 -2.83
CA LYS A 64 -3.97 6.28 -2.22
C LYS A 64 -2.61 6.02 -1.56
N VAL A 65 -1.64 6.87 -1.86
CA VAL A 65 -0.29 6.78 -1.27
C VAL A 65 0.00 8.09 -0.53
N LEU A 66 0.27 7.98 0.78
CA LEU A 66 0.73 9.09 1.60
C LEU A 66 2.23 8.97 1.80
N VAL A 67 2.99 9.87 1.18
CA VAL A 67 4.47 9.85 1.23
C VAL A 67 4.96 10.45 2.54
N LYS A 68 5.98 9.83 3.15
CA LYS A 68 6.62 10.34 4.37
C LYS A 68 7.55 11.52 4.05
N GLU A 69 7.74 12.42 5.00
CA GLU A 69 8.71 13.53 4.87
C GLU A 69 10.12 13.03 4.51
N GLY A 70 10.78 13.76 3.61
CA GLY A 70 12.08 13.38 3.06
C GLY A 70 12.03 12.27 2.01
N TYR A 71 10.84 11.86 1.55
CA TYR A 71 10.64 10.94 0.45
C TYR A 71 9.74 11.54 -0.64
N SER A 72 9.87 11.01 -1.86
CA SER A 72 9.02 11.28 -3.01
C SER A 72 8.55 9.95 -3.60
N LEU A 73 7.30 9.90 -4.07
CA LEU A 73 6.77 8.71 -4.74
C LEU A 73 7.40 8.62 -6.14
N ALA A 74 8.06 7.50 -6.44
CA ALA A 74 8.68 7.27 -7.73
C ALA A 74 7.74 6.54 -8.69
N ARG A 75 7.12 5.43 -8.23
CA ARG A 75 6.23 4.60 -9.04
C ARG A 75 5.32 3.76 -8.16
N ILE A 76 4.09 3.53 -8.61
CA ILE A 76 3.18 2.51 -8.06
C ILE A 76 3.25 1.30 -9.00
N ILE A 77 3.36 0.10 -8.42
CA ILE A 77 3.41 -1.17 -9.14
C ILE A 77 2.26 -2.02 -8.62
N VAL A 78 1.42 -2.52 -9.51
CA VAL A 78 0.36 -3.48 -9.20
C VAL A 78 0.69 -4.77 -9.96
N LYS A 79 0.76 -5.90 -9.26
CA LYS A 79 1.04 -7.21 -9.85
C LYS A 79 -0.11 -8.17 -9.60
N ASP A 80 -0.43 -9.00 -10.59
CA ASP A 80 -1.34 -10.13 -10.40
C ASP A 80 -0.64 -11.32 -9.70
N GLU A 81 -1.39 -12.40 -9.45
CA GLU A 81 -0.86 -13.66 -8.90
C GLU A 81 0.26 -14.27 -9.75
N SER A 82 0.24 -14.03 -11.06
CA SER A 82 1.26 -14.52 -12.00
C SER A 82 2.51 -13.63 -12.02
N GLY A 83 2.52 -12.54 -11.24
CA GLY A 83 3.62 -11.57 -11.18
C GLY A 83 3.64 -10.58 -12.36
N LYS A 84 2.61 -10.59 -13.21
CA LYS A 84 2.49 -9.65 -14.34
C LYS A 84 2.06 -8.28 -13.81
N GLU A 85 2.72 -7.23 -14.28
CA GLU A 85 2.32 -5.86 -13.95
C GLU A 85 1.00 -5.50 -14.64
N ILE A 86 0.07 -4.97 -13.84
CA ILE A 86 -1.21 -4.43 -14.29
C ILE A 86 -1.01 -2.93 -14.53
N GLU A 87 -1.57 -2.44 -15.64
CA GLU A 87 -1.54 -1.02 -15.97
C GLU A 87 -2.38 -0.22 -14.97
N VAL A 88 -1.78 0.85 -14.45
CA VAL A 88 -2.43 1.78 -13.52
C VAL A 88 -2.68 3.07 -14.28
N ASN A 89 -3.92 3.57 -14.22
CA ASN A 89 -4.29 4.84 -14.81
C ASN A 89 -3.53 6.00 -14.17
N SER A 90 -3.46 7.14 -14.86
CA SER A 90 -2.85 8.39 -14.38
C SER A 90 -3.33 8.81 -12.99
N ASP A 91 -4.57 8.48 -12.66
CA ASP A 91 -5.24 8.88 -11.42
C ASP A 91 -4.94 7.93 -10.24
N GLY A 92 -4.06 6.94 -10.44
CA GLY A 92 -3.74 5.92 -9.44
C GLY A 92 -4.83 4.87 -9.25
N THR A 93 -5.66 4.66 -10.28
CA THR A 93 -6.71 3.63 -10.29
C THR A 93 -6.31 2.46 -11.18
N PHE A 94 -6.72 1.25 -10.82
CA PHE A 94 -6.54 0.06 -11.64
C PHE A 94 -7.84 -0.74 -11.71
N VAL A 95 -8.00 -1.52 -12.76
CA VAL A 95 -9.15 -2.45 -12.91
C VAL A 95 -8.77 -3.76 -12.23
N MET A 96 -9.62 -4.23 -11.32
CA MET A 96 -9.39 -5.47 -10.60
C MET A 96 -9.50 -6.68 -11.55
N PRO A 97 -8.46 -7.53 -11.66
CA PRO A 97 -8.55 -8.77 -12.42
C PRO A 97 -9.33 -9.86 -11.67
N GLU A 98 -9.63 -10.96 -12.35
CA GLU A 98 -10.15 -12.19 -11.74
C GLU A 98 -9.04 -12.96 -11.00
N GLY A 99 -8.46 -12.35 -9.97
CA GLY A 99 -7.37 -12.94 -9.20
C GLY A 99 -6.83 -11.99 -8.14
N LYS A 100 -6.07 -12.52 -7.17
CA LYS A 100 -5.39 -11.69 -6.19
C LYS A 100 -4.40 -10.75 -6.86
N VAL A 101 -4.28 -9.56 -6.29
CA VAL A 101 -3.28 -8.59 -6.71
C VAL A 101 -2.43 -8.14 -5.53
N THR A 102 -1.22 -7.68 -5.82
CA THR A 102 -0.29 -7.08 -4.85
C THR A 102 0.09 -5.69 -5.29
N VAL A 103 -0.14 -4.71 -4.42
CA VAL A 103 0.18 -3.30 -4.65
C VAL A 103 1.46 -2.93 -3.90
N SER A 104 2.42 -2.39 -4.62
CA SER A 104 3.71 -1.91 -4.09
C SER A 104 3.96 -0.48 -4.53
N ALA A 105 4.67 0.29 -3.70
CA ALA A 105 5.09 1.64 -4.05
C ALA A 105 6.62 1.79 -3.87
N ILE A 106 7.27 2.41 -4.86
CA ILE A 106 8.70 2.70 -4.81
C ILE A 106 8.88 4.18 -4.44
N TYR A 107 9.78 4.45 -3.50
CA TYR A 107 10.06 5.79 -3.00
C TYR A 107 11.52 6.19 -3.25
N LYS A 108 11.75 7.48 -3.46
CA LYS A 108 13.09 8.08 -3.55
C LYS A 108 13.28 9.08 -2.42
N ARG A 109 14.44 9.03 -1.75
CA ARG A 109 14.79 10.03 -0.73
C ARG A 109 15.01 11.38 -1.39
N VAL A 110 14.40 12.41 -0.82
CA VAL A 110 14.61 13.80 -1.20
C VAL A 110 15.70 14.35 -0.28
N THR A 111 16.92 14.46 -0.80
CA THR A 111 18.02 15.10 -0.08
C THR A 111 18.18 16.51 -0.61
N ASN A 112 18.05 17.52 0.27
CA ASN A 112 18.40 18.87 -0.10
C ASN A 112 19.94 19.02 -0.06
N PRO A 113 20.60 19.32 -1.19
CA PRO A 113 22.05 19.46 -1.25
C PRO A 113 22.58 20.53 -0.28
N ASP A 114 21.81 21.58 -0.02
CA ASP A 114 22.21 22.69 0.87
C ASP A 114 22.33 22.23 2.33
N THR A 115 21.41 21.38 2.78
CA THR A 115 21.43 20.82 4.14
C THR A 115 22.57 19.82 4.32
N VAL A 116 22.85 19.03 3.29
CA VAL A 116 23.93 18.03 3.32
C VAL A 116 25.29 18.74 3.34
N SER A 117 25.46 19.80 2.54
CA SER A 117 26.66 20.64 2.55
C SER A 117 26.91 21.27 3.93
N ALA A 118 25.87 21.84 4.54
CA ALA A 118 25.97 22.41 5.89
C ALA A 118 26.36 21.36 6.95
N ALA A 119 25.79 20.15 6.88
CA ALA A 119 26.14 19.06 7.79
C ALA A 119 27.62 18.64 7.64
N TYR A 120 28.14 18.56 6.41
CA TYR A 120 29.56 18.27 6.17
C TYR A 120 30.48 19.40 6.63
N MET A 121 30.08 20.66 6.46
CA MET A 121 30.84 21.81 6.95
C MET A 121 30.97 21.77 8.49
N VAL A 122 29.88 21.48 9.20
CA VAL A 122 29.88 21.38 10.66
C VAL A 122 30.70 20.18 11.13
N LEU A 123 30.52 18.99 10.52
CA LEU A 123 31.35 17.82 10.82
C LEU A 123 32.84 18.10 10.59
N GLY A 124 33.18 18.78 9.50
CA GLY A 124 34.55 19.18 9.20
C GLY A 124 35.15 20.10 10.28
N ILE A 125 34.41 21.12 10.72
CA ILE A 125 34.84 22.04 11.79
C ILE A 125 35.05 21.28 13.11
N VAL A 126 34.12 20.40 13.49
CA VAL A 126 34.22 19.60 14.73
C VAL A 126 35.43 18.67 14.70
N LEU A 127 35.69 18.01 13.57
CA LEU A 127 36.87 17.17 13.40
C LEU A 127 38.17 17.99 13.48
N LEU A 128 38.23 19.17 12.87
CA LEU A 128 39.39 20.05 12.95
C LEU A 128 39.64 20.54 14.38
N ILE A 129 38.60 20.92 15.12
CA ILE A 129 38.72 21.33 16.54
C ILE A 129 39.20 20.15 17.39
N ALA A 130 38.66 18.94 17.18
CA ALA A 130 39.06 17.75 17.92
C ALA A 130 40.52 17.37 17.66
N VAL A 131 40.94 17.36 16.39
CA VAL A 131 42.33 17.09 15.99
C VAL A 131 43.27 18.17 16.50
N GLY A 132 42.89 19.45 16.38
CA GLY A 132 43.68 20.57 16.91
C GLY A 132 43.88 20.47 18.43
N SER A 133 42.81 20.15 19.16
CA SER A 133 42.89 19.92 20.62
C SER A 133 43.78 18.72 20.96
N LEU A 134 43.68 17.62 20.22
CA LEU A 134 44.51 16.42 20.41
C LEU A 134 46.00 16.70 20.18
N ILE A 135 46.34 17.46 19.13
CA ILE A 135 47.71 17.87 18.82
C ILE A 135 48.27 18.75 19.95
N VAL A 136 47.50 19.72 20.44
CA VAL A 136 47.91 20.61 21.55
C VAL A 136 48.17 19.82 22.83
N ILE A 137 47.29 18.88 23.19
CA ILE A 137 47.45 18.03 24.38
C ILE A 137 48.71 17.17 24.27
N LYS A 138 48.95 16.58 23.10
CA LYS A 138 50.16 15.77 22.85
C LYS A 138 51.44 16.60 22.88
N ASN A 139 51.39 17.86 22.48
CA ASN A 139 52.54 18.76 22.53
C ASN A 139 52.85 19.19 23.97
N LYS A 140 51.83 19.60 24.73
CA LYS A 140 51.98 19.99 26.15
C LYS A 140 52.58 18.88 27.03
N ASN A 141 52.28 17.61 26.73
CA ASN A 141 52.85 16.45 27.45
C ASN A 141 54.30 16.12 27.05
N ARG A 142 54.86 16.75 26.02
CA ARG A 142 56.27 16.58 25.60
C ARG A 142 57.20 17.62 26.21
N ASP A 143 56.64 18.71 26.73
CA ASP A 143 57.37 19.81 27.35
C ASP A 143 57.50 19.65 28.88
N MET A 144 57.16 18.47 29.44
CA MET A 144 57.25 18.12 30.86
C MET A 144 58.26 17.00 31.11
#